data_AF-A0A7Y4TUY9-F1
#
_entry.id   AF-A0A7Y4TUY9-F1
#
_cell.length_a   1.000
_cell.length_b   1.000
_cell.length_c   1.000
_cell.angle_alpha   90.00
_cell.angle_beta   90.00
_cell.angle_gamma   90.00
#
_symmetry.space_group_name_H-M   'P 1'
#
loop_
_entity.id
_entity.type
_entity.pdbx_description
1 polymer ?
#
loop_
_entity_poly.entity_id
_entity_poly.type
_entity_poly.pdbx_seq_one_letter_code
_entity_poly.pdbx_strand_id
1 'polypeptide(L)'
;MIDASGRTHTFIEKTAILVDDWGCEEHLKSYPRPGEIACTILDRRTDASGREIVTISTEKPWVIISAEDRTEFEVYSNQLTDIR
;
A
#
# COMPACT_ATOMS: atom_id res chain seq x y z
N MET A 1 4.51 -1.02 -0.95
CA MET A 1 4.52 0.37 -0.46
C MET A 1 5.73 0.57 0.43
N ILE A 2 6.41 1.72 0.37
CA ILE A 2 7.50 2.06 1.31
C ILE A 2 6.97 3.13 2.25
N ASP A 3 7.11 2.94 3.55
CA ASP A 3 6.66 3.90 4.57
C ASP A 3 7.71 4.98 4.86
N ALA A 4 7.36 5.95 5.71
CA ALA A 4 8.23 7.07 6.06
C ALA A 4 9.52 6.64 6.80
N SER A 5 9.51 5.47 7.43
CA SER A 5 10.68 4.86 8.08
C SER A 5 11.59 4.11 7.10
N GLY A 6 11.19 4.00 5.83
CA GLY A 6 11.92 3.25 4.80
C GLY A 6 11.59 1.75 4.79
N ARG A 7 10.57 1.30 5.53
CA ARG A 7 10.15 -0.10 5.54
C ARG A 7 9.24 -0.40 4.35
N THR A 8 9.50 -1.53 3.71
CA THR A 8 8.66 -2.06 2.62
C THR A 8 7.52 -2.91 3.18
N HIS A 9 6.30 -2.56 2.81
CA HIS A 9 5.07 -3.30 3.06
C HIS A 9 4.55 -3.92 1.76
N THR A 10 4.27 -5.21 1.80
CA THR A 10 3.72 -5.97 0.67
C THR A 10 2.24 -6.21 0.89
N PHE A 11 1.46 -6.13 -0.19
CA PHE A 11 0.01 -6.39 -0.19
C PHE A 11 -0.26 -7.50 -1.20
N ILE A 12 -1.13 -8.43 -0.83
CA ILE A 12 -1.54 -9.55 -1.69
C ILE A 12 -3.02 -9.36 -1.98
N GLU A 13 -3.33 -8.68 -3.08
CA GLU A 13 -4.71 -8.40 -3.49
C GLU A 13 -5.09 -9.30 -4.69
N LYS A 14 -5.96 -10.27 -4.43
CA LYS A 14 -6.48 -11.33 -5.32
C LYS A 14 -5.42 -12.19 -6.01
N THR A 15 -5.18 -13.37 -5.43
CA THR A 15 -4.54 -14.49 -6.13
C THR A 15 -5.51 -15.09 -7.17
N ALA A 16 -5.00 -15.85 -8.14
CA ALA A 16 -5.83 -16.53 -9.13
C ALA A 16 -6.77 -17.54 -8.44
N ILE A 17 -8.09 -17.43 -8.66
CA ILE A 17 -9.12 -18.25 -7.99
C ILE A 17 -9.51 -19.48 -8.84
N LEU A 18 -9.45 -19.36 -10.17
CA LEU A 18 -9.75 -20.44 -11.11
C LEU A 18 -8.68 -20.44 -12.20
N VAL A 19 -7.65 -21.28 -12.04
CA VAL A 19 -6.68 -21.59 -13.09
C VAL A 19 -6.43 -23.09 -13.10
N ASP A 20 -6.50 -23.69 -14.30
CA ASP A 20 -6.02 -25.05 -14.57
C ASP A 20 -4.48 -25.07 -14.78
N ASP A 21 -3.89 -23.90 -15.00
CA ASP A 21 -2.46 -23.66 -15.08
C ASP A 21 -1.97 -22.79 -13.90
N TRP A 22 -1.49 -23.47 -12.85
CA TRP A 22 -0.84 -22.87 -11.69
C TRP A 22 0.49 -22.13 -12.04
N GLY A 23 0.92 -22.18 -13.31
CA GLY A 23 2.29 -21.94 -13.76
C GLY A 23 2.47 -20.90 -14.86
N CYS A 24 1.55 -19.96 -15.10
CA CYS A 24 1.84 -18.78 -15.92
C CYS A 24 2.82 -17.81 -15.20
N GLU A 25 4.05 -18.27 -14.93
CA GLU A 25 5.17 -17.50 -14.38
C GLU A 25 5.44 -16.21 -15.16
N GLU A 26 5.11 -16.20 -16.46
CA GLU A 26 5.20 -15.03 -17.32
C GLU A 26 4.40 -13.83 -16.78
N HIS A 27 3.22 -14.06 -16.21
CA HIS A 27 2.39 -12.97 -15.66
C HIS A 27 2.98 -12.43 -14.35
N LEU A 28 3.58 -13.30 -13.53
CA LEU A 28 4.26 -12.94 -12.28
C LEU A 28 5.50 -12.06 -12.52
N LYS A 29 6.22 -12.24 -13.63
CA LYS A 29 7.38 -11.40 -13.99
C LYS A 29 7.04 -9.92 -14.13
N SER A 30 5.77 -9.60 -14.33
CA SER A 30 5.32 -8.22 -14.51
C SER A 30 4.94 -7.51 -13.21
N TYR A 31 5.07 -8.19 -12.06
CA TYR A 31 4.89 -7.63 -10.73
C TYR A 31 6.23 -7.53 -9.99
N PRO A 32 6.36 -6.59 -9.04
CA PRO A 32 5.37 -5.58 -8.62
C PRO A 32 5.22 -4.44 -9.63
N ARG A 33 4.00 -3.92 -9.79
CA ARG A 33 3.72 -2.69 -10.57
C ARG A 33 3.37 -1.54 -9.64
N PRO A 34 3.63 -0.28 -10.03
CA PRO A 34 3.02 0.87 -9.39
C PRO A 34 1.50 0.74 -9.40
N GLY A 35 0.87 1.09 -8.28
CA GLY A 35 -0.57 1.02 -8.10
C GLY A 35 -1.01 1.93 -6.96
N GLU A 36 -2.31 2.19 -6.90
CA GLU A 36 -2.94 3.04 -5.90
C GLU A 36 -3.75 2.18 -4.93
N ILE A 37 -3.64 2.48 -3.64
CA ILE A 37 -4.41 1.85 -2.56
C ILE A 37 -5.25 2.96 -1.93
N ALA A 38 -6.58 2.79 -1.94
CA ALA A 38 -7.44 3.73 -1.24
C ALA A 38 -7.17 3.68 0.26
N CYS A 39 -7.10 4.86 0.86
CA CYS A 39 -6.84 5.01 2.28
C CYS A 39 -7.60 6.21 2.83
N THR A 40 -7.63 6.28 4.16
CA THR A 40 -8.13 7.44 4.91
C THR A 40 -6.98 8.05 5.69
N ILE A 41 -6.98 9.38 5.81
CA ILE A 41 -6.01 10.09 6.63
C ILE A 41 -6.50 10.05 8.08
N LEU A 42 -5.65 9.58 8.98
CA LEU A 42 -5.89 9.55 10.42
C LEU A 42 -5.26 10.74 11.13
N ASP A 43 -4.02 11.10 10.76
CA ASP A 43 -3.26 12.18 11.39
C ASP A 43 -2.22 12.77 10.42
N ARG A 44 -1.76 13.99 10.71
CA ARG A 44 -0.69 14.68 9.99
C ARG A 44 0.29 15.30 10.97
N ARG A 45 1.58 15.10 10.74
CA ARG A 45 2.65 15.74 11.52
C ARG A 45 3.83 16.14 10.65
N THR A 46 4.66 17.02 11.16
CA THR A 46 5.93 17.39 10.54
C THR A 46 7.08 16.74 11.30
N ASP A 47 8.01 16.10 10.58
CA ASP A 47 9.21 15.52 11.18
C ASP A 47 10.27 16.59 11.48
N ALA A 48 11.36 16.19 12.15
CA ALA A 48 12.46 17.11 12.50
C ALA A 48 13.18 17.72 11.28
N SER A 49 13.00 17.14 10.09
CA SER A 49 13.57 17.64 8.83
C SER A 49 12.60 18.55 8.05
N GLY A 50 11.42 18.84 8.60
CA GLY A 50 10.41 19.66 7.96
C GLY A 50 9.54 18.92 6.93
N ARG A 51 9.63 17.58 6.84
CA ARG A 51 8.79 16.79 5.92
C ARG A 51 7.47 16.43 6.59
N GLU A 52 6.38 16.51 5.83
CA GLU A 52 5.06 16.10 6.30
C GLU A 52 4.93 14.57 6.24
N ILE A 53 4.69 13.97 7.40
CA ILE A 53 4.33 12.57 7.58
C ILE A 53 2.83 12.50 7.84
N VAL A 54 2.14 11.63 7.11
CA VAL A 54 0.72 11.40 7.20
C VAL A 54 0.49 9.98 7.68
N THR A 55 -0.24 9.82 8.77
CA THR A 55 -0.72 8.51 9.21
C THR A 55 -1.99 8.19 8.42
N ILE A 56 -1.98 7.07 7.72
CA ILE A 56 -3.10 6.58 6.90
C ILE A 56 -3.61 5.24 7.41
N SER A 57 -4.89 4.96 7.14
CA SER A 57 -5.49 3.63 7.29
C SER A 57 -6.05 3.14 5.96
N THR A 58 -5.69 1.91 5.59
CA THR A 58 -6.20 1.17 4.43
C THR A 58 -7.42 0.29 4.78
N GLU A 59 -7.92 0.37 6.02
CA GLU A 59 -9.09 -0.40 6.47
C GLU A 59 -10.36 -0.02 5.69
N LYS A 60 -10.47 1.23 5.24
CA LYS A 60 -11.61 1.71 4.45
C LYS A 60 -11.15 2.18 3.08
N PRO A 61 -11.94 1.96 2.02
CA PRO A 61 -13.27 1.32 2.02
C PRO A 61 -13.26 -0.21 1.85
N TRP A 62 -12.14 -0.84 1.47
CA TRP A 62 -12.10 -2.25 1.07
C TRP A 62 -11.28 -3.16 1.98
N VAL A 63 -10.90 -2.69 3.17
CA VAL A 63 -10.13 -3.47 4.16
C VAL A 63 -8.89 -4.11 3.53
N ILE A 64 -8.01 -3.27 3.00
CA ILE A 64 -6.75 -3.74 2.41
C ILE A 64 -5.75 -3.95 3.54
N ILE A 65 -5.26 -5.18 3.70
CA ILE A 65 -4.35 -5.58 4.78
C ILE A 65 -3.01 -5.98 4.16
N SER A 66 -1.90 -5.55 4.77
CA SER A 66 -0.57 -6.00 4.34
C SER A 66 -0.35 -7.47 4.67
N ALA A 67 0.69 -8.07 4.08
CA ALA A 67 1.12 -9.44 4.40
C ALA A 67 1.58 -9.62 5.88
N GLU A 68 1.67 -8.54 6.65
CA GLU A 68 2.01 -8.54 8.07
C GLU A 68 0.81 -8.16 8.97
N ASP A 69 -0.41 -8.29 8.46
CA ASP A 69 -1.66 -7.98 9.18
C ASP A 69 -1.77 -6.52 9.64
N ARG A 70 -1.22 -5.57 8.87
CA ARG A 70 -1.30 -4.13 9.16
C ARG A 70 -2.25 -3.41 8.21
N THR A 71 -2.97 -2.43 8.76
CA THR A 71 -3.80 -1.48 8.01
C THR A 71 -3.38 -0.02 8.20
N GLU A 72 -2.52 0.27 9.17
CA GLU A 72 -2.05 1.63 9.47
C GLU A 72 -0.59 1.82 9.09
N PHE A 73 -0.30 2.96 8.44
CA PHE A 73 1.03 3.27 7.94
C PHE A 73 1.32 4.76 8.03
N GLU A 74 2.58 5.10 8.24
CA GLU A 74 3.06 6.48 8.15
C GLU A 74 3.73 6.68 6.79
N VAL A 75 3.21 7.58 5.96
CA VAL A 75 3.76 7.86 4.62
C VAL A 75 4.10 9.33 4.49
N TYR A 76 4.95 9.69 3.54
CA TYR A 76 5.13 11.10 3.20
C TYR A 76 3.93 11.61 2.40
N SER A 77 3.57 12.88 2.57
CA SER A 77 2.40 13.42 1.86
C SER A 77 2.55 13.42 0.33
N ASN A 78 3.78 13.41 -0.20
CA ASN A 78 4.04 13.27 -1.63
C ASN A 78 3.72 11.87 -2.19
N GLN A 79 3.42 10.89 -1.35
CA GLN A 79 2.95 9.56 -1.74
C GLN A 79 1.42 9.50 -1.88
N LEU A 80 0.71 10.56 -1.49
CA LEU A 80 -0.76 10.64 -1.58
C LEU A 80 -1.18 11.36 -2.86
N THR A 81 -2.27 10.86 -3.44
CA THR A 81 -3.00 11.51 -4.53
C THR A 81 -4.47 11.62 -4.15
N ASP A 82 -5.12 12.70 -4.59
CA ASP A 82 -6.57 12.84 -4.44
C ASP A 82 -7.30 11.84 -5.34
N ILE A 83 -8.42 11.32 -4.84
CA ILE A 83 -9.34 10.49 -5.62
C ILE A 83 -10.03 11.41 -6.64
N ARG A 84 -9.88 11.12 -7.93
CA ARG A 84 -10.58 11.82 -9.01
C ARG A 84 -11.98 11.29 -9.23
#